data_AF-A0A6J8B6E7-F1
#
_entry.id   AF-A0A6J8B6E7-F1
#
_cell.length_a   1.000
_cell.length_b   1.000
_cell.length_c   1.000
_cell.angle_alpha   90.00
_cell.angle_beta   90.00
_cell.angle_gamma   90.00
#
_symmetry.space_group_name_H-M   'P 1'
#
loop_
_entity.id
_entity.type
_entity.pdbx_description
1 polymer ?
#
loop_
_entity_poly.entity_id
_entity_poly.type
_entity_poly.pdbx_seq_one_letter_code
_entity_poly.pdbx_strand_id
1 'polypeptide(L)'
;MTVISKIQKLRAENRREQKRKWKQKSKNDQTKALSKSSSAIRKRRQREKDRNNKREDIEKRVSTTKRKHKSRTKRKDQISAKEIIEQALRNRKTNRQRIWREKQKQKQPQSPVPLNLTTAKDKNDPFKNKMSRSRAVRKLKRALPVTPSKRVATVKAYLSTNKSPTAITLQRIGLVPSPEEIKETKLNASVVEDIKTFLSNEKLKRNDQSRASVEVLAASVSGPAVGNCRAKVDLAKKLGVPVRRIAKGFRVRSRVLPQKSLLRVCQKKKRGRINCLKNYGK
;
A
#
# COMPACT_ATOMS: atom_id res chain seq x y z
N MET A 1 -135.25 12.65 -56.06
CA MET A 1 -133.98 12.30 -55.37
C MET A 1 -134.29 11.44 -54.14
N THR A 2 -134.23 10.12 -54.27
CA THR A 2 -134.72 9.13 -53.28
C THR A 2 -133.76 8.93 -52.09
N VAL A 3 -134.34 8.81 -50.89
CA VAL A 3 -133.69 8.63 -49.56
C VAL A 3 -132.68 7.47 -49.54
N ILE A 4 -132.92 6.44 -50.35
CA ILE A 4 -132.05 5.26 -50.51
C ILE A 4 -130.65 5.66 -51.01
N SER A 5 -130.54 6.67 -51.89
CA SER A 5 -129.24 7.13 -52.42
C SER A 5 -128.38 7.86 -51.37
N LYS A 6 -129.00 8.53 -50.38
CA LYS A 6 -128.29 9.21 -49.28
C LYS A 6 -127.67 8.21 -48.31
N ILE A 7 -128.39 7.14 -47.96
CA ILE A 7 -127.90 6.09 -47.05
C ILE A 7 -126.73 5.32 -47.67
N GLN A 8 -126.81 5.01 -48.97
CA GLN A 8 -125.71 4.36 -49.69
C GLN A 8 -124.46 5.24 -49.78
N LYS A 9 -124.63 6.56 -50.01
CA LYS A 9 -123.51 7.53 -49.97
C LYS A 9 -122.86 7.61 -48.59
N LEU A 10 -123.64 7.68 -47.51
CA LEU A 10 -123.15 7.68 -46.12
C LEU A 10 -122.38 6.40 -45.76
N ARG A 11 -122.89 5.23 -46.16
CA ARG A 11 -122.19 3.94 -45.94
C ARG A 11 -120.88 3.87 -46.73
N ALA A 12 -120.86 4.39 -47.96
CA ALA A 12 -119.64 4.46 -48.78
C ALA A 12 -118.61 5.42 -48.18
N GLU A 13 -119.05 6.56 -47.63
CA GLU A 13 -118.20 7.55 -46.98
C GLU A 13 -117.60 7.03 -45.67
N ASN A 14 -118.40 6.37 -44.82
CA ASN A 14 -117.92 5.69 -43.61
C ASN A 14 -116.89 4.59 -43.93
N ARG A 15 -117.10 3.81 -45.00
CA ARG A 15 -116.10 2.82 -45.47
C ARG A 15 -114.81 3.49 -45.94
N ARG A 16 -114.90 4.65 -46.61
CA ARG A 16 -113.74 5.43 -47.04
C ARG A 16 -112.98 6.00 -45.83
N GLU A 17 -113.68 6.50 -44.82
CA GLU A 17 -113.09 7.05 -43.61
C GLU A 17 -112.40 5.97 -42.76
N GLN A 18 -113.04 4.82 -42.58
CA GLN A 18 -112.44 3.62 -41.97
C GLN A 18 -111.15 3.20 -42.69
N LYS A 19 -111.17 3.15 -44.03
CA LYS A 19 -109.97 2.87 -44.83
C LYS A 19 -108.87 3.93 -44.65
N ARG A 20 -109.23 5.22 -44.51
CA ARG A 20 -108.27 6.31 -44.23
C ARG A 20 -107.63 6.14 -42.85
N LYS A 21 -108.43 5.87 -41.81
CA LYS A 21 -107.95 5.62 -40.44
C LYS A 21 -107.01 4.41 -40.38
N TRP A 22 -107.37 3.31 -41.04
CA TRP A 22 -106.51 2.12 -41.16
C TRP A 22 -105.18 2.41 -41.87
N LYS A 23 -105.20 3.13 -43.00
CA LYS A 23 -103.98 3.53 -43.70
C LYS A 23 -103.09 4.42 -42.82
N GLN A 24 -103.67 5.36 -42.08
CA GLN A 24 -102.91 6.24 -41.19
C GLN A 24 -102.29 5.47 -40.02
N LYS A 25 -103.03 4.55 -39.41
CA LYS A 25 -102.54 3.68 -38.33
C LYS A 25 -101.39 2.79 -38.83
N SER A 26 -101.56 2.15 -39.98
CA SER A 26 -100.51 1.31 -40.59
C SER A 26 -99.23 2.10 -40.91
N LYS A 27 -99.35 3.32 -41.45
CA LYS A 27 -98.20 4.21 -41.66
C LYS A 27 -97.50 4.58 -40.35
N ASN A 28 -98.25 4.89 -39.31
CA ASN A 28 -97.70 5.23 -37.99
C ASN A 28 -97.00 4.03 -37.33
N ASP A 29 -97.53 2.83 -37.50
CA ASP A 29 -96.91 1.62 -36.96
C ASP A 29 -95.62 1.27 -37.71
N GLN A 30 -95.58 1.47 -39.04
CA GLN A 30 -94.37 1.35 -39.85
C GLN A 30 -93.29 2.34 -39.42
N THR A 31 -93.63 3.62 -39.23
CA THR A 31 -92.64 4.64 -38.79
C THR A 31 -92.14 4.38 -37.38
N LYS A 32 -93.00 3.92 -36.46
CA LYS A 32 -92.60 3.49 -35.10
C LYS A 32 -91.70 2.25 -35.13
N ALA A 33 -91.93 1.29 -36.01
CA ALA A 33 -91.07 0.12 -36.16
C ALA A 33 -89.69 0.50 -36.69
N LEU A 34 -89.64 1.37 -37.71
CA LEU A 34 -88.40 1.89 -38.29
C LEU A 34 -87.59 2.71 -37.28
N SER A 35 -88.24 3.53 -36.45
CA SER A 35 -87.56 4.33 -35.42
C SER A 35 -86.99 3.45 -34.30
N LYS A 36 -87.74 2.44 -33.85
CA LYS A 36 -87.26 1.43 -32.89
C LYS A 36 -86.06 0.66 -33.45
N SER A 37 -86.12 0.18 -34.68
CA SER A 37 -85.02 -0.50 -35.36
C SER A 37 -83.77 0.38 -35.49
N SER A 38 -83.95 1.63 -35.93
CA SER A 38 -82.86 2.61 -36.04
C SER A 38 -82.21 2.92 -34.69
N SER A 39 -83.01 3.04 -33.62
CA SER A 39 -82.50 3.25 -32.26
C SER A 39 -81.69 2.05 -31.74
N ALA A 40 -82.13 0.82 -32.06
CA ALA A 40 -81.42 -0.41 -31.69
C ALA A 40 -80.07 -0.53 -32.42
N ILE A 41 -80.03 -0.17 -33.71
CA ILE A 41 -78.79 -0.13 -34.51
C ILE A 41 -77.81 0.89 -33.93
N ARG A 42 -78.28 2.10 -33.57
CA ARG A 42 -77.43 3.13 -32.93
C ARG A 42 -76.86 2.64 -31.60
N LYS A 43 -77.68 2.05 -30.73
CA LYS A 43 -77.22 1.47 -29.45
C LYS A 43 -76.20 0.34 -29.65
N ARG A 44 -76.40 -0.51 -30.66
CA ARG A 44 -75.45 -1.58 -31.02
C ARG A 44 -74.10 -1.00 -31.47
N ARG A 45 -74.12 -0.03 -32.39
CA ARG A 45 -72.90 0.66 -32.85
C ARG A 45 -72.15 1.34 -31.70
N GLN A 46 -72.86 1.96 -30.77
CA GLN A 46 -72.22 2.60 -29.62
C GLN A 46 -71.51 1.59 -28.71
N ARG A 47 -72.18 0.46 -28.39
CA ARG A 47 -71.56 -0.62 -27.60
C ARG A 47 -70.31 -1.21 -28.27
N GLU A 48 -70.31 -1.27 -29.59
CA GLU A 48 -69.17 -1.77 -30.36
C GLU A 48 -67.99 -0.80 -30.32
N LYS A 49 -68.24 0.51 -30.46
CA LYS A 49 -67.23 1.55 -30.23
C LYS A 49 -66.64 1.48 -28.81
N ASP A 50 -67.50 1.34 -27.79
CA ASP A 50 -67.04 1.25 -26.40
C ASP A 50 -66.18 0.01 -26.14
N ARG A 51 -66.51 -1.12 -26.79
CA ARG A 51 -65.69 -2.35 -26.73
C ARG A 51 -64.33 -2.16 -27.41
N ASN A 52 -64.29 -1.50 -28.56
CA ASN A 52 -63.04 -1.24 -29.28
C ASN A 52 -62.15 -0.27 -28.50
N ASN A 53 -62.70 0.82 -27.96
CA ASN A 53 -61.96 1.75 -27.12
C ASN A 53 -61.34 1.06 -25.89
N LYS A 54 -62.10 0.17 -25.22
CA LYS A 54 -61.58 -0.63 -24.10
C LYS A 54 -60.43 -1.54 -24.51
N ARG A 55 -60.48 -2.14 -25.71
CA ARG A 55 -59.40 -3.00 -26.22
C ARG A 55 -58.13 -2.18 -26.48
N GLU A 56 -58.26 -1.02 -27.12
CA GLU A 56 -57.12 -0.12 -27.37
C GLU A 56 -56.46 0.36 -26.08
N ASP A 57 -57.26 0.70 -25.05
CA ASP A 57 -56.73 1.13 -23.75
C ASP A 57 -55.96 0.01 -23.04
N ILE A 58 -56.45 -1.23 -23.11
CA ILE A 58 -55.75 -2.40 -22.58
C ILE A 58 -54.43 -2.60 -23.31
N GLU A 59 -54.42 -2.50 -24.64
CA GLU A 59 -53.20 -2.69 -25.45
C GLU A 59 -52.15 -1.61 -25.19
N LYS A 60 -52.57 -0.34 -25.02
CA LYS A 60 -51.71 0.76 -24.57
C LYS A 60 -51.12 0.51 -23.18
N ARG A 61 -51.89 -0.04 -22.24
CA ARG A 61 -51.39 -0.41 -20.89
C ARG A 61 -50.40 -1.56 -20.94
N VAL A 62 -50.64 -2.59 -21.76
CA VAL A 62 -49.74 -3.74 -21.90
C VAL A 62 -48.43 -3.35 -22.58
N SER A 63 -48.48 -2.53 -23.63
CA SER A 63 -47.27 -2.06 -24.32
C SER A 63 -46.39 -1.16 -23.43
N THR A 64 -46.99 -0.25 -22.66
CA THR A 64 -46.26 0.62 -21.73
C THR A 64 -45.62 -0.15 -20.57
N THR A 65 -46.32 -1.15 -20.02
CA THR A 65 -45.77 -2.03 -18.97
C THR A 65 -44.63 -2.91 -19.49
N LYS A 66 -44.76 -3.51 -20.68
CA LYS A 66 -43.67 -4.26 -21.34
C LYS A 66 -42.43 -3.39 -21.58
N ARG A 67 -42.61 -2.14 -22.04
CA ARG A 67 -41.50 -1.18 -22.23
C ARG A 67 -40.80 -0.85 -20.91
N LYS A 68 -41.56 -0.60 -19.84
CA LYS A 68 -41.00 -0.35 -18.49
C LYS A 68 -40.25 -1.56 -17.92
N HIS A 69 -40.73 -2.78 -18.16
CA HIS A 69 -40.04 -3.99 -17.71
C HIS A 69 -38.72 -4.20 -18.48
N LYS A 70 -38.72 -4.00 -19.80
CA LYS A 70 -37.53 -4.16 -20.66
C LYS A 70 -36.44 -3.13 -20.35
N SER A 71 -36.81 -1.91 -19.94
CA SER A 71 -35.82 -0.90 -19.54
C SER A 71 -35.20 -1.19 -18.17
N ARG A 72 -35.99 -1.74 -17.23
CA ARG A 72 -35.51 -2.18 -15.91
C ARG A 72 -34.53 -3.35 -16.00
N THR A 73 -34.78 -4.35 -16.84
CA THR A 73 -33.85 -5.48 -17.03
C THR A 73 -32.54 -5.00 -17.65
N LYS A 74 -32.59 -4.22 -18.74
CA LYS A 74 -31.38 -3.63 -19.34
C LYS A 74 -30.53 -2.81 -18.36
N ARG A 75 -31.16 -2.07 -17.44
CA ARG A 75 -30.43 -1.33 -16.38
C ARG A 75 -29.76 -2.27 -15.39
N LYS A 76 -30.44 -3.36 -14.96
CA LYS A 76 -29.84 -4.37 -14.08
C LYS A 76 -28.66 -5.08 -14.74
N ASP A 77 -28.79 -5.44 -16.01
CA ASP A 77 -27.74 -6.11 -16.80
C ASP A 77 -26.52 -5.19 -17.00
N GLN A 78 -26.74 -3.88 -17.16
CA GLN A 78 -25.65 -2.90 -17.24
C GLN A 78 -24.93 -2.68 -15.91
N ILE A 79 -25.65 -2.72 -14.78
CA ILE A 79 -25.07 -2.59 -13.45
C ILE A 79 -24.22 -3.83 -13.13
N SER A 80 -24.75 -5.02 -13.37
CA SER A 80 -24.00 -6.27 -13.17
C SER A 80 -22.77 -6.37 -14.07
N ALA A 81 -22.86 -5.96 -15.33
CA ALA A 81 -21.70 -5.90 -16.24
C ALA A 81 -20.61 -4.94 -15.74
N LYS A 82 -20.98 -3.76 -15.21
CA LYS A 82 -20.02 -2.81 -14.63
C LYS A 82 -19.36 -3.36 -13.36
N GLU A 83 -20.11 -4.01 -12.49
CA GLU A 83 -19.60 -4.65 -11.27
C GLU A 83 -18.61 -5.78 -11.60
N ILE A 84 -18.91 -6.60 -12.62
CA ILE A 84 -18.02 -7.67 -13.10
C ILE A 84 -16.71 -7.07 -13.64
N ILE A 85 -16.78 -6.01 -14.44
CA ILE A 85 -15.59 -5.32 -14.97
C ILE A 85 -14.76 -4.72 -13.84
N GLU A 86 -15.41 -4.10 -12.84
CA GLU A 86 -14.71 -3.50 -11.70
C GLU A 86 -14.02 -4.57 -10.84
N GLN A 87 -14.68 -5.70 -10.57
CA GLN A 87 -14.06 -6.84 -9.89
C GLN A 87 -12.89 -7.42 -10.68
N ALA A 88 -13.01 -7.56 -12.01
CA ALA A 88 -11.92 -8.01 -12.87
C ALA A 88 -10.73 -7.04 -12.82
N LEU A 89 -10.95 -5.73 -12.80
CA LEU A 89 -9.90 -4.73 -12.65
C LEU A 89 -9.21 -4.79 -11.28
N ARG A 90 -9.98 -4.99 -10.20
CA ARG A 90 -9.43 -5.19 -8.84
C ARG A 90 -8.56 -6.44 -8.79
N ASN A 91 -9.04 -7.56 -9.34
CA ASN A 91 -8.30 -8.82 -9.43
C ASN A 91 -7.04 -8.70 -10.29
N ARG A 92 -7.08 -7.92 -11.37
CA ARG A 92 -5.91 -7.66 -12.21
C ARG A 92 -4.85 -6.83 -11.48
N LYS A 93 -5.27 -5.84 -10.66
CA LYS A 93 -4.35 -5.05 -9.81
C LYS A 93 -3.69 -5.92 -8.73
N THR A 94 -4.46 -6.77 -8.04
CA THR A 94 -3.91 -7.67 -7.01
C THR A 94 -2.95 -8.70 -7.60
N ASN A 95 -3.29 -9.30 -8.76
CA ASN A 95 -2.39 -10.23 -9.46
C ASN A 95 -1.10 -9.55 -9.93
N ARG A 96 -1.17 -8.35 -10.52
CA ARG A 96 0.03 -7.57 -10.89
C ARG A 96 0.93 -7.30 -9.68
N GLN A 97 0.34 -6.99 -8.53
CA GLN A 97 1.09 -6.74 -7.31
C GLN A 97 1.71 -8.03 -6.74
N ARG A 98 1.01 -9.17 -6.83
CA ARG A 98 1.55 -10.49 -6.45
C ARG A 98 2.73 -10.89 -7.32
N ILE A 99 2.58 -10.81 -8.64
CA ILE A 99 3.66 -11.10 -9.61
C ILE A 99 4.85 -10.16 -9.39
N TRP A 100 4.60 -8.87 -9.13
CA TRP A 100 5.68 -7.92 -8.81
C TRP A 100 6.42 -8.34 -7.54
N ARG A 101 5.72 -8.73 -6.46
CA ARG A 101 6.36 -9.22 -5.22
C ARG A 101 7.16 -10.50 -5.45
N GLU A 102 6.66 -11.43 -6.25
CA GLU A 102 7.37 -12.67 -6.60
C GLU A 102 8.62 -12.38 -7.44
N LYS A 103 8.53 -11.49 -8.43
CA LYS A 103 9.69 -11.02 -9.20
C LYS A 103 10.73 -10.31 -8.31
N GLN A 104 10.31 -9.51 -7.33
CA GLN A 104 11.22 -8.89 -6.37
C GLN A 104 11.91 -9.92 -5.46
N LYS A 105 11.20 -10.98 -5.06
CA LYS A 105 11.80 -12.11 -4.31
C LYS A 105 12.82 -12.88 -5.14
N GLN A 106 12.57 -13.08 -6.43
CA GLN A 106 13.49 -13.78 -7.34
C GLN A 106 14.68 -12.91 -7.79
N LYS A 107 14.50 -11.59 -7.89
CA LYS A 107 15.57 -10.62 -8.20
C LYS A 107 16.49 -10.28 -7.03
N GLN A 108 16.25 -10.84 -5.84
CA GLN A 108 17.25 -10.86 -4.78
C GLN A 108 18.20 -12.02 -5.08
N PRO A 109 19.37 -11.81 -5.70
CA PRO A 109 20.38 -12.84 -5.71
C PRO A 109 20.69 -13.19 -4.24
N GLN A 110 20.72 -14.49 -3.93
CA GLN A 110 21.37 -14.97 -2.72
C GLN A 110 22.88 -14.72 -2.87
N SER A 111 23.28 -13.45 -2.86
CA SER A 111 24.68 -13.06 -2.79
C SER A 111 25.13 -13.23 -1.35
N PRO A 112 26.21 -13.97 -1.08
CA PRO A 112 26.84 -14.01 0.24
C PRO A 112 27.59 -12.68 0.45
N VAL A 113 26.84 -11.60 0.69
CA VAL A 113 27.40 -10.35 1.19
C VAL A 113 27.41 -10.46 2.71
N PRO A 114 28.55 -10.26 3.39
CA PRO A 114 28.63 -10.33 4.84
C PRO A 114 27.97 -9.08 5.41
N LEU A 115 26.65 -9.13 5.56
CA LEU A 115 25.85 -8.10 6.20
C LEU A 115 25.46 -8.60 7.59
N ASN A 116 26.29 -8.28 8.58
CA ASN A 116 26.04 -8.49 10.01
C ASN A 116 24.87 -7.62 10.54
N LEU A 117 23.72 -7.54 9.85
CA LEU A 117 22.53 -6.80 10.33
C LEU A 117 21.19 -7.27 9.75
N THR A 118 21.11 -8.47 9.16
CA THR A 118 19.81 -9.03 8.76
C THR A 118 19.24 -9.93 9.84
N THR A 119 18.37 -9.34 10.68
CA THR A 119 17.17 -9.96 11.25
C THR A 119 17.29 -11.44 11.58
N ALA A 120 18.15 -11.78 12.54
CA ALA A 120 17.79 -12.87 13.43
C ALA A 120 16.45 -12.47 14.05
N LYS A 121 15.45 -13.35 14.03
CA LYS A 121 14.33 -13.23 14.98
C LYS A 121 14.98 -13.37 16.35
N ASP A 122 15.42 -12.26 16.94
CA ASP A 122 15.87 -12.24 18.31
C ASP A 122 14.71 -12.77 19.13
N LYS A 123 14.88 -13.98 19.70
CA LYS A 123 13.89 -14.61 20.57
C LYS A 123 13.58 -13.74 21.82
N ASN A 124 14.32 -12.64 21.98
CA ASN A 124 14.25 -11.66 23.05
C ASN A 124 13.82 -10.25 22.55
N ASP A 125 13.13 -10.10 21.41
CA ASP A 125 12.56 -8.78 21.06
C ASP A 125 11.44 -8.44 22.08
N PRO A 126 11.53 -7.33 22.84
CA PRO A 126 10.49 -6.92 23.78
C PRO A 126 9.14 -6.64 23.09
N PHE A 127 9.12 -6.47 21.76
CA PHE A 127 7.88 -6.28 21.01
C PHE A 127 7.32 -7.58 20.45
N LYS A 128 6.07 -7.91 20.83
CA LYS A 128 5.31 -9.08 20.34
C LYS A 128 5.28 -9.24 18.82
N ASN A 129 5.27 -8.13 18.05
CA ASN A 129 5.34 -8.18 16.59
C ASN A 129 5.91 -6.88 15.98
N LYS A 130 6.22 -6.93 14.68
CA LYS A 130 6.75 -5.76 13.93
C LYS A 130 5.82 -4.54 13.98
N MET A 131 4.51 -4.75 14.01
CA MET A 131 3.52 -3.67 14.02
C MET A 131 3.49 -2.94 15.37
N SER A 132 3.64 -3.65 16.49
CA SER A 132 3.69 -3.04 17.82
C SER A 132 4.95 -2.18 17.96
N ARG A 133 6.10 -2.68 17.51
CA ARG A 133 7.35 -1.90 17.42
C ARG A 133 7.17 -0.65 16.57
N SER A 134 6.58 -0.77 15.38
CA SER A 134 6.35 0.39 14.49
C SER A 134 5.40 1.42 15.10
N ARG A 135 4.35 0.98 15.81
CA ARG A 135 3.41 1.88 16.50
C ARG A 135 4.09 2.62 17.65
N ALA A 136 4.91 1.93 18.44
CA ALA A 136 5.67 2.52 19.54
C ALA A 136 6.65 3.59 19.03
N VAL A 137 7.42 3.28 17.98
CA VAL A 137 8.33 4.25 17.34
C VAL A 137 7.56 5.46 16.79
N ARG A 138 6.38 5.26 16.19
CA ARG A 138 5.55 6.38 15.70
C ARG A 138 5.04 7.25 16.85
N LYS A 139 4.65 6.65 17.98
CA LYS A 139 4.23 7.37 19.19
C LYS A 139 5.39 8.20 19.75
N LEU A 140 6.58 7.63 19.86
CA LEU A 140 7.80 8.33 20.28
C LEU A 140 8.12 9.53 19.36
N LYS A 141 8.08 9.31 18.04
CA LYS A 141 8.34 10.37 17.05
C LYS A 141 7.35 11.54 17.14
N ARG A 142 6.11 11.29 17.54
CA ARG A 142 5.08 12.32 17.75
C ARG A 142 5.25 13.07 19.07
N ALA A 143 5.77 12.41 20.10
CA ALA A 143 6.00 13.00 21.42
C ALA A 143 7.26 13.87 21.47
N LEU A 144 8.27 13.58 20.63
CA LEU A 144 9.48 14.39 20.53
C LEU A 144 9.23 15.72 19.78
N PRO A 145 10.04 16.76 20.04
CA PRO A 145 9.94 18.04 19.33
C PRO A 145 9.97 17.89 17.80
N VAL A 146 9.33 18.79 17.05
CA VAL A 146 9.29 18.68 15.58
C VAL A 146 10.67 18.89 14.95
N THR A 147 11.50 19.79 15.47
CA THR A 147 12.79 20.12 14.86
C THR A 147 13.90 19.12 15.24
N PRO A 148 14.74 18.67 14.28
CA PRO A 148 15.75 17.64 14.53
C PRO A 148 16.75 18.05 15.61
N SER A 149 17.19 19.30 15.64
CA SER A 149 18.12 19.80 16.67
C SER A 149 17.53 19.71 18.08
N LYS A 150 16.26 20.11 18.25
CA LYS A 150 15.57 19.99 19.55
C LYS A 150 15.36 18.52 19.93
N ARG A 151 15.06 17.62 18.96
CA ARG A 151 14.97 16.17 19.22
C ARG A 151 16.28 15.63 19.79
N VAL A 152 17.40 15.91 19.13
CA VAL A 152 18.73 15.45 19.58
C VAL A 152 19.04 15.98 20.96
N ALA A 153 18.79 17.28 21.22
CA ALA A 153 19.01 17.88 22.54
C ALA A 153 18.15 17.21 23.63
N THR A 154 16.86 16.96 23.37
CA THR A 154 15.98 16.27 24.34
C THR A 154 16.42 14.84 24.63
N VAL A 155 16.80 14.08 23.59
CA VAL A 155 17.29 12.70 23.76
C VAL A 155 18.62 12.71 24.50
N LYS A 156 19.54 13.62 24.17
CA LYS A 156 20.82 13.78 24.87
C LYS A 156 20.60 14.10 26.35
N ALA A 157 19.72 15.05 26.66
CA ALA A 157 19.38 15.41 28.03
C ALA A 157 18.78 14.22 28.80
N TYR A 158 17.86 13.48 28.18
CA TYR A 158 17.26 12.27 28.75
C TYR A 158 18.27 11.14 28.99
N LEU A 159 19.26 10.98 28.11
CA LEU A 159 20.31 9.95 28.28
C LEU A 159 21.39 10.37 29.28
N SER A 160 21.62 11.68 29.44
CA SER A 160 22.59 12.22 30.39
C SER A 160 22.14 12.11 31.85
N THR A 161 20.84 11.94 32.09
CA THR A 161 20.31 11.68 33.43
C THR A 161 20.54 10.22 33.79
N ASN A 162 21.56 9.96 34.63
CA ASN A 162 21.90 8.64 35.19
C ASN A 162 20.79 7.99 36.05
N LYS A 163 19.62 8.64 36.16
CA LYS A 163 18.48 8.18 36.95
C LYS A 163 17.49 7.34 36.14
N SER A 164 17.55 7.37 34.81
CA SER A 164 16.60 6.59 33.98
C SER A 164 17.04 5.13 33.86
N PRO A 165 16.17 4.15 34.18
CA PRO A 165 16.47 2.73 33.98
C PRO A 165 16.71 2.38 32.50
N THR A 166 16.14 3.17 31.59
CA THR A 166 16.40 3.03 30.15
C THR A 166 17.83 3.46 29.81
N ALA A 167 18.32 4.57 30.39
CA ALA A 167 19.69 5.03 30.16
C ALA A 167 20.72 4.03 30.68
N ILE A 168 20.48 3.45 31.87
CA ILE A 168 21.34 2.40 32.46
C ILE A 168 21.35 1.16 31.58
N THR A 169 20.19 0.70 31.11
CA THR A 169 20.10 -0.46 30.21
C THR A 169 20.82 -0.19 28.88
N LEU A 170 20.71 1.03 28.33
CA LEU A 170 21.42 1.41 27.11
C LEU A 170 22.95 1.49 27.29
N GLN A 171 23.43 1.89 28.48
CA GLN A 171 24.84 1.83 28.84
C GLN A 171 25.33 0.38 28.91
N ARG A 172 24.59 -0.52 29.57
CA ARG A 172 24.93 -1.95 29.65
C ARG A 172 24.99 -2.63 28.27
N ILE A 173 24.15 -2.19 27.33
CA ILE A 173 24.14 -2.70 25.94
C ILE A 173 25.25 -2.05 25.08
N GLY A 174 25.96 -1.03 25.59
CA GLY A 174 27.04 -0.33 24.87
C GLY A 174 26.56 0.65 23.81
N LEU A 175 25.29 1.08 23.85
CA LEU A 175 24.72 2.08 22.93
C LEU A 175 24.94 3.52 23.39
N VAL A 176 25.11 3.72 24.70
CA VAL A 176 25.45 5.00 25.32
C VAL A 176 26.73 4.79 26.10
N PRO A 177 27.77 5.62 25.90
CA PRO A 177 29.02 5.42 26.58
C PRO A 177 28.87 5.64 28.09
N SER A 178 29.49 4.75 28.87
CA SER A 178 29.59 4.92 30.32
C SER A 178 30.42 6.16 30.67
N PRO A 179 30.17 6.84 31.81
CA PRO A 179 31.07 7.90 32.29
C PRO A 179 32.54 7.46 32.37
N GLU A 180 32.81 6.19 32.64
CA GLU A 180 34.16 5.62 32.65
C GLU A 180 34.75 5.56 31.23
N GLU A 181 33.99 5.03 30.26
CA GLU A 181 34.42 5.00 28.85
C GLU A 181 34.65 6.43 28.29
N ILE A 182 33.88 7.42 28.73
CA ILE A 182 34.11 8.83 28.36
C ILE A 182 35.45 9.32 28.94
N LYS A 183 35.77 8.96 30.19
CA LYS A 183 37.08 9.31 30.79
C LYS A 183 38.21 8.61 30.05
N GLU A 184 38.10 7.32 29.79
CA GLU A 184 39.10 6.55 29.05
C GLU A 184 39.31 7.09 27.64
N THR A 185 38.24 7.43 26.91
CA THR A 185 38.36 8.01 25.57
C THR A 185 39.02 9.38 25.59
N LYS A 186 38.73 10.22 26.59
CA LYS A 186 39.43 11.50 26.79
C LYS A 186 40.90 11.32 27.13
N LEU A 187 41.23 10.40 28.04
CA LEU A 187 42.62 10.07 28.37
C LEU A 187 43.37 9.56 27.14
N ASN A 188 42.78 8.62 26.41
CA ASN A 188 43.34 8.10 25.16
C ASN A 188 43.52 9.19 24.10
N ALA A 189 42.59 10.15 24.00
CA ALA A 189 42.72 11.28 23.09
C ALA A 189 43.90 12.19 23.48
N SER A 190 44.04 12.52 24.77
CA SER A 190 45.17 13.31 25.29
C SER A 190 46.51 12.63 25.00
N VAL A 191 46.63 11.33 25.29
CA VAL A 191 47.85 10.56 25.01
C VAL A 191 48.17 10.54 23.52
N VAL A 192 47.17 10.38 22.66
CA VAL A 192 47.35 10.42 21.20
C VAL A 192 47.83 11.80 20.74
N GLU A 193 47.32 12.86 21.34
CA GLU A 193 47.74 14.23 21.06
C GLU A 193 49.18 14.50 21.50
N ASP A 194 49.57 14.06 22.69
CA ASP A 194 50.96 14.14 23.17
C ASP A 194 51.93 13.36 22.28
N ILE A 195 51.54 12.17 21.84
CA ILE A 195 52.35 11.39 20.90
C ILE A 195 52.46 12.12 19.55
N LYS A 196 51.38 12.74 19.09
CA LYS A 196 51.36 13.50 17.83
C LYS A 196 52.25 14.74 17.90
N THR A 197 52.24 15.47 19.02
CA THR A 197 53.11 16.64 19.23
C THR A 197 54.59 16.23 19.34
N PHE A 198 54.88 15.13 20.04
CA PHE A 198 56.22 14.55 20.07
C PHE A 198 56.71 14.20 18.65
N LEU A 199 55.87 13.50 17.87
CA LEU A 199 56.19 13.11 16.50
C LEU A 199 56.39 14.30 15.56
N SER A 200 55.63 15.39 15.73
CA SER A 200 55.85 16.61 14.94
C SER A 200 57.17 17.29 15.31
N ASN A 201 57.51 17.35 16.59
CA ASN A 201 58.74 17.99 17.07
C ASN A 201 59.98 17.21 16.63
N GLU A 202 59.97 15.88 16.74
CA GLU A 202 61.09 15.04 16.31
C GLU A 202 61.29 15.04 14.79
N LYS A 203 60.22 15.18 13.99
CA LYS A 203 60.34 15.31 12.52
C LYS A 203 61.16 16.56 12.11
N LEU A 204 61.15 17.62 12.91
CA LEU A 204 61.87 18.86 12.60
C LEU A 204 63.38 18.74 12.84
N LYS A 205 63.82 17.92 13.80
CA LYS A 205 65.22 17.84 14.26
C LYS A 205 66.18 17.14 13.28
N ARG A 206 65.68 16.32 12.35
CA ARG A 206 66.42 15.68 11.23
C ARG A 206 67.75 14.98 11.57
N ASN A 207 67.99 14.59 12.83
CA ASN A 207 69.20 13.89 13.26
C ASN A 207 68.95 12.39 13.50
N ASP A 208 70.01 11.58 13.62
CA ASP A 208 69.85 10.12 13.76
C ASP A 208 69.20 9.72 15.10
N GLN A 209 69.45 10.48 16.16
CA GLN A 209 68.78 10.29 17.45
C GLN A 209 67.26 10.50 17.35
N SER A 210 66.80 11.50 16.62
CA SER A 210 65.37 11.74 16.38
C SER A 210 64.72 10.66 15.51
N ARG A 211 65.49 10.09 14.57
CA ARG A 211 65.00 8.95 13.79
C ARG A 211 64.83 7.73 14.69
N ALA A 212 65.80 7.46 15.55
CA ALA A 212 65.74 6.36 16.51
C ALA A 212 64.59 6.54 17.52
N SER A 213 64.41 7.74 18.09
CA SER A 213 63.33 8.05 19.04
C SER A 213 61.95 7.78 18.44
N VAL A 214 61.74 8.20 17.19
CA VAL A 214 60.48 7.96 16.47
C VAL A 214 60.28 6.48 16.13
N GLU A 215 61.33 5.72 15.86
CA GLU A 215 61.23 4.27 15.64
C GLU A 215 60.85 3.52 16.92
N VAL A 216 61.46 3.88 18.05
CA VAL A 216 61.13 3.35 19.38
C VAL A 216 59.68 3.66 19.72
N LEU A 217 59.24 4.90 19.53
CA LEU A 217 57.87 5.31 19.80
C LEU A 217 56.87 4.63 18.84
N ALA A 218 57.22 4.46 17.56
CA ALA A 218 56.38 3.70 16.64
C ALA A 218 56.23 2.22 17.11
N ALA A 219 57.27 1.63 17.68
CA ALA A 219 57.21 0.28 18.24
C ALA A 219 56.43 0.21 19.56
N SER A 220 56.50 1.23 20.42
CA SER A 220 55.77 1.25 21.69
C SER A 220 54.25 1.33 21.48
N VAL A 221 53.79 2.17 20.56
CA VAL A 221 52.35 2.37 20.28
C VAL A 221 51.78 1.26 19.38
N SER A 222 52.61 0.57 18.60
CA SER A 222 52.18 -0.52 17.70
C SER A 222 51.96 -1.84 18.44
N GLY A 223 50.95 -1.86 19.31
CA GLY A 223 50.57 -3.03 20.08
C GLY A 223 49.94 -4.16 19.26
N PRO A 224 49.60 -5.28 19.92
CA PRO A 224 49.09 -6.47 19.26
C PRO A 224 47.73 -6.26 18.58
N ALA A 225 46.87 -5.43 19.16
CA ALA A 225 45.61 -4.99 18.55
C ALA A 225 45.81 -4.24 17.21
N VAL A 226 46.99 -3.64 17.01
CA VAL A 226 47.38 -2.92 15.79
C VAL A 226 47.95 -3.88 14.75
N GLY A 227 47.96 -5.20 14.97
CA GLY A 227 48.42 -6.20 13.99
C GLY A 227 47.60 -6.22 12.69
N ASN A 228 46.30 -5.90 12.81
CA ASN A 228 45.34 -5.88 11.70
C ASN A 228 45.57 -4.70 10.74
N CYS A 229 45.40 -4.91 9.43
CA CYS A 229 45.64 -3.87 8.41
C CYS A 229 44.81 -2.60 8.63
N ARG A 230 43.55 -2.72 9.07
CA ARG A 230 42.67 -1.56 9.34
C ARG A 230 43.14 -0.75 10.55
N ALA A 231 43.45 -1.41 11.66
CA ALA A 231 43.95 -0.76 12.87
C ALA A 231 45.26 0.01 12.63
N LYS A 232 46.16 -0.50 11.77
CA LYS A 232 47.38 0.22 11.35
C LYS A 232 47.05 1.52 10.63
N VAL A 233 46.08 1.49 9.72
CA VAL A 233 45.66 2.67 8.95
C VAL A 233 45.02 3.70 9.87
N ASP A 234 44.16 3.27 10.80
CA ASP A 234 43.49 4.18 11.73
C ASP A 234 44.46 4.84 12.71
N LEU A 235 45.41 4.07 13.26
CA LEU A 235 46.46 4.60 14.11
C LEU A 235 47.38 5.57 13.34
N ALA A 236 47.78 5.20 12.13
CA ALA A 236 48.60 6.05 11.26
C ALA A 236 47.92 7.40 10.97
N LYS A 237 46.60 7.40 10.73
CA LYS A 237 45.81 8.63 10.53
C LYS A 237 45.74 9.47 11.80
N LYS A 238 45.45 8.87 12.96
CA LYS A 238 45.39 9.58 14.25
C LYS A 238 46.71 10.26 14.60
N LEU A 239 47.83 9.59 14.34
CA LEU A 239 49.18 10.09 14.65
C LEU A 239 49.81 10.97 13.56
N GLY A 240 49.24 11.02 12.34
CA GLY A 240 49.83 11.77 11.22
C GLY A 240 51.16 11.18 10.71
N VAL A 241 51.25 9.85 10.64
CA VAL A 241 52.47 9.11 10.26
C VAL A 241 52.17 8.13 9.12
N PRO A 242 53.11 7.86 8.19
CA PRO A 242 52.90 6.83 7.17
C PRO A 242 52.69 5.44 7.77
N VAL A 243 51.72 4.69 7.22
CA VAL A 243 51.37 3.32 7.63
C VAL A 243 52.59 2.39 7.65
N ARG A 244 53.55 2.59 6.74
CA ARG A 244 54.80 1.82 6.68
C ARG A 244 55.60 1.89 7.97
N ARG A 245 55.58 3.04 8.66
CA ARG A 245 56.31 3.25 9.92
C ARG A 245 55.67 2.51 11.08
N ILE A 246 54.33 2.55 11.18
CA ILE A 246 53.56 1.73 12.14
C ILE A 246 53.78 0.23 11.89
N ALA A 247 53.80 -0.19 10.61
CA ALA A 247 54.08 -1.57 10.26
C ALA A 247 55.51 -2.01 10.62
N LYS A 248 56.51 -1.13 10.49
CA LYS A 248 57.89 -1.39 10.94
C LYS A 248 57.94 -1.49 12.48
N GLY A 249 57.34 -0.53 13.19
CA GLY A 249 57.23 -0.52 14.65
C GLY A 249 56.59 -1.81 15.19
N PHE A 250 55.47 -2.25 14.61
CA PHE A 250 54.82 -3.52 14.97
C PHE A 250 55.77 -4.72 14.84
N ARG A 251 56.54 -4.81 13.74
CA ARG A 251 57.51 -5.91 13.55
C ARG A 251 58.61 -5.87 14.60
N VAL A 252 59.15 -4.69 14.89
CA VAL A 252 60.16 -4.51 15.93
C VAL A 252 59.61 -4.94 17.28
N ARG A 253 58.44 -4.41 17.68
CA ARG A 253 57.77 -4.78 18.93
C ARG A 253 57.51 -6.28 19.02
N SER A 254 57.01 -6.92 17.96
CA SER A 254 56.71 -8.36 17.96
C SER A 254 57.96 -9.24 18.12
N ARG A 255 59.14 -8.74 17.76
CA ARG A 255 60.41 -9.43 17.97
C ARG A 255 60.95 -9.22 19.39
N VAL A 256 60.85 -8.00 19.91
CA VAL A 256 61.41 -7.62 21.22
C VAL A 256 60.51 -8.05 22.37
N LEU A 257 59.19 -7.96 22.20
CA LEU A 257 58.17 -8.34 23.19
C LEU A 257 57.24 -9.42 22.58
N PRO A 258 57.73 -10.67 22.43
CA PRO A 258 56.93 -11.74 21.87
C PRO A 258 55.78 -12.09 22.81
N GLN A 259 54.55 -11.76 22.43
CA GLN A 259 53.36 -12.26 23.11
C GLN A 259 53.04 -13.67 22.61
N LYS A 260 53.03 -14.64 23.54
CA LYS A 260 52.79 -16.07 23.26
C LYS A 260 51.46 -16.36 22.53
N SER A 261 50.52 -15.42 22.51
CA SER A 261 49.18 -15.58 21.91
C SER A 261 49.05 -15.15 20.43
N LEU A 262 50.10 -14.62 19.78
CA LEU A 262 49.97 -13.96 18.47
C LEU A 262 50.96 -14.43 17.39
N LEU A 263 51.30 -15.71 17.39
CA LEU A 263 52.03 -16.36 16.28
C LEU A 263 51.19 -16.64 15.03
N ARG A 264 50.05 -15.96 14.86
CA ARG A 264 49.34 -15.94 13.57
C ARG A 264 48.97 -14.51 13.27
N VAL A 265 49.55 -13.95 12.21
CA VAL A 265 48.85 -13.22 11.15
C VAL A 265 49.86 -12.57 10.20
N CYS A 266 49.61 -12.82 8.90
CA CYS A 266 50.18 -12.19 7.72
C CYS A 266 51.58 -12.67 7.25
N GLN A 267 51.70 -13.96 6.92
CA GLN A 267 52.58 -14.33 5.82
C GLN A 267 51.99 -13.80 4.51
N LYS A 268 52.82 -13.10 3.73
CA LYS A 268 52.48 -12.62 2.38
C LYS A 268 52.02 -13.80 1.52
N LYS A 269 50.84 -13.71 0.93
CA LYS A 269 50.54 -14.43 -0.32
C LYS A 269 51.55 -13.96 -1.37
N LYS A 270 52.63 -14.73 -1.59
CA LYS A 270 53.38 -14.66 -2.84
C LYS A 270 52.41 -15.04 -3.95
N ARG A 271 52.38 -14.26 -5.02
CA ARG A 271 51.67 -14.59 -6.25
C ARG A 271 52.17 -15.95 -6.73
N GLY A 272 51.27 -16.90 -6.86
CA GLY A 272 51.56 -18.25 -7.34
C GLY A 272 50.34 -19.13 -7.10
N ARG A 273 49.74 -19.65 -8.19
CA ARG A 273 48.62 -20.60 -8.17
C ARG A 273 48.91 -21.73 -7.17
N ILE A 274 47.91 -22.15 -6.38
CA ILE A 274 47.72 -23.54 -5.94
C ILE A 274 46.24 -23.70 -5.54
N ASN A 275 45.68 -24.84 -5.96
CA ASN A 275 44.31 -25.28 -5.81
C ASN A 275 43.83 -25.31 -4.37
N CYS A 276 42.59 -24.88 -4.16
CA CYS A 276 41.89 -24.98 -2.89
C CYS A 276 41.46 -26.43 -2.65
N LEU A 277 42.27 -27.21 -1.94
CA LEU A 277 41.75 -28.39 -1.24
C LEU A 277 40.98 -27.92 -0.01
N LYS A 278 39.66 -28.02 -0.09
CA LYS A 278 38.77 -27.98 1.06
C LYS A 278 39.05 -29.25 1.88
N ASN A 279 39.54 -29.10 3.11
CA ASN A 279 39.40 -30.15 4.10
C ASN A 279 38.39 -29.70 5.15
N TYR A 280 37.24 -30.38 5.10
CA TYR A 280 36.30 -30.49 6.20
C TYR A 280 36.90 -31.36 7.30
N GLY A 281 36.51 -31.09 8.54
CA GLY A 281 36.71 -31.97 9.68
C GLY A 281 37.09 -31.17 10.92
N LYS A 282 36.64 -31.51 12.12
CA LYS A 282 35.72 -32.53 12.63
C LYS A 282 35.24 -31.98 13.97
#